data_AF-A0A1V4W9E6-F1
#
_entry.id   AF-A0A1V4W9E6-F1
#
_cell.length_a   1.000
_cell.length_b   1.000
_cell.length_c   1.000
_cell.angle_alpha   90.00
_cell.angle_beta   90.00
_cell.angle_gamma   90.00
#
_symmetry.space_group_name_H-M   'P 1'
#
loop_
_entity.id
_entity.type
_entity.pdbx_description
1 polymer ?
#
loop_
_entity_poly.entity_id
_entity_poly.type
_entity_poly.pdbx_seq_one_letter_code
_entity_poly.pdbx_strand_id
1 'polypeptide(L)'
;MSYLTKLPSQWTVTGDSTANAAVTITKAAQPNKKHYITAIEAVVSGAAVGAADVAVELRDGSTVKWKSIIGAAAVQGTRVVMAFSHPVELSTNAAANLYAAAGGTGVIITLNMAGFTA
;
A
#
# COMPACT_ATOMS: atom_id res chain seq x y z
N MET A 1 35.68 -18.55 7.41
CA MET A 1 34.32 -18.38 7.98
C MET A 1 33.64 -17.31 7.13
N SER A 2 32.83 -17.71 6.15
CA SER A 2 32.15 -16.76 5.26
C SER A 2 30.93 -16.22 5.98
N TYR A 3 30.93 -14.93 6.29
CA TYR A 3 29.74 -14.24 6.78
C TYR A 3 28.81 -14.05 5.60
N LEU A 4 27.99 -15.06 5.29
CA LEU A 4 26.80 -14.89 4.48
C LEU A 4 25.87 -13.94 5.25
N THR A 5 25.99 -12.65 5.00
CA THR A 5 25.02 -11.65 5.42
C THR A 5 23.68 -12.06 4.81
N LYS A 6 22.80 -12.63 5.63
CA LYS A 6 21.44 -12.98 5.21
C LYS A 6 20.76 -11.71 4.75
N LEU A 7 20.59 -11.56 3.44
CA LEU A 7 19.88 -10.42 2.88
C LEU A 7 18.45 -10.39 3.47
N PRO A 8 17.93 -9.20 3.80
CA PRO A 8 16.58 -9.09 4.34
C PRO A 8 15.57 -9.71 3.37
N SER A 9 14.56 -10.40 3.90
CA SER A 9 13.55 -11.07 3.07
C SER A 9 12.70 -10.00 2.39
N GLN A 10 12.89 -9.83 1.09
CA GLN A 10 12.04 -8.98 0.26
C GLN A 10 10.67 -9.61 0.06
N TRP A 11 9.66 -8.79 -0.17
CA TRP A 11 8.30 -9.23 -0.43
C TRP A 11 7.50 -8.18 -1.20
N THR A 12 6.43 -8.65 -1.83
CA THR A 12 5.38 -7.83 -2.42
C THR A 12 4.03 -8.33 -1.91
N VAL A 13 3.05 -7.43 -1.85
CA VAL A 13 1.64 -7.73 -1.60
C VAL A 13 0.82 -6.98 -2.62
N THR A 14 -0.16 -7.66 -3.22
CA THR A 14 -1.07 -7.08 -4.21
C THR A 14 -2.49 -7.50 -3.86
N GLY A 15 -3.47 -6.66 -4.17
CA GLY A 15 -4.87 -7.00 -4.02
C GLY A 15 -5.79 -5.94 -4.62
N ASP A 16 -7.00 -6.36 -4.95
CA ASP A 16 -8.04 -5.51 -5.53
C ASP A 16 -9.15 -5.26 -4.51
N SER A 17 -9.78 -4.09 -4.59
CA SER A 17 -11.05 -3.86 -3.92
C SER A 17 -12.18 -4.64 -4.60
N THR A 18 -13.25 -4.91 -3.87
CA THR A 18 -14.54 -5.12 -4.53
C THR A 18 -15.05 -3.77 -5.06
N ALA A 19 -15.99 -3.80 -6.01
CA ALA A 19 -16.53 -2.58 -6.60
C ALA A 19 -17.20 -1.69 -5.52
N ASN A 20 -16.87 -0.40 -5.51
CA ASN A 20 -17.35 0.57 -4.51
C ASN A 20 -17.04 0.20 -3.04
N ALA A 21 -15.95 -0.51 -2.79
CA ALA A 21 -15.49 -0.82 -1.45
C ALA A 21 -14.10 -0.25 -1.20
N ALA A 22 -13.83 0.08 0.05
CA ALA A 22 -12.46 0.31 0.48
C ALA A 22 -11.68 -1.02 0.49
N VAL A 23 -10.37 -0.94 0.35
CA VAL A 23 -9.48 -2.10 0.36
C VAL A 23 -8.27 -1.84 1.24
N THR A 24 -7.82 -2.88 1.93
CA THR A 24 -6.52 -2.91 2.61
C THR A 24 -5.76 -4.14 2.19
N ILE A 25 -4.51 -3.97 1.76
CA ILE A 25 -3.57 -5.07 1.63
C ILE A 25 -2.60 -5.05 2.80
N THR A 26 -2.28 -6.24 3.33
CA THR A 26 -1.55 -6.36 4.59
C THR A 26 -0.34 -7.29 4.46
N LYS A 27 0.83 -6.80 4.85
CA LYS A 27 1.94 -7.66 5.26
C LYS A 27 1.82 -7.89 6.76
N ALA A 28 1.49 -9.12 7.15
CA ALA A 28 1.34 -9.48 8.56
C ALA A 28 2.64 -9.25 9.33
N ALA A 29 2.49 -8.76 10.56
CA ALA A 29 3.57 -8.53 11.50
C ALA A 29 4.44 -9.78 11.69
N GLN A 30 5.75 -9.57 11.90
CA GLN A 30 6.66 -10.63 12.29
C GLN A 30 7.23 -10.36 13.69
N PRO A 31 7.21 -11.36 14.59
CA PRO A 31 7.78 -11.20 15.92
C PRO A 31 9.23 -10.72 15.90
N ASN A 32 9.51 -9.69 16.69
CA ASN A 32 10.79 -9.03 16.91
C ASN A 32 11.43 -8.45 15.63
N LYS A 33 10.62 -8.11 14.63
CA LYS A 33 11.11 -7.52 13.38
C LYS A 33 10.32 -6.29 12.98
N LYS A 34 10.90 -5.54 12.03
CA LYS A 34 10.29 -4.37 11.40
C LYS A 34 10.06 -4.60 9.92
N HIS A 35 9.07 -3.92 9.38
CA HIS A 35 8.85 -3.83 7.95
C HIS A 35 9.37 -2.50 7.43
N TYR A 36 10.00 -2.55 6.27
CA TYR A 36 10.57 -1.41 5.58
C TYR A 36 9.93 -1.32 4.19
N ILE A 37 9.16 -0.27 3.96
CA ILE A 37 8.38 -0.10 2.73
C ILE A 37 9.19 0.67 1.70
N THR A 38 9.39 0.07 0.53
CA THR A 38 10.25 0.62 -0.52
C THR A 38 9.43 1.18 -1.68
N ALA A 39 8.25 0.63 -1.94
CA ALA A 39 7.35 1.15 -2.96
C ALA A 39 5.89 0.84 -2.67
N ILE A 40 5.01 1.71 -3.16
CA ILE A 40 3.56 1.53 -3.15
C ILE A 40 2.96 2.03 -4.46
N GLU A 41 1.85 1.44 -4.86
CA GLU A 41 1.03 1.90 -5.98
C GLU A 41 -0.45 1.68 -5.66
N ALA A 42 -1.28 2.62 -6.08
CA ALA A 42 -2.73 2.48 -6.16
C ALA A 42 -3.18 2.86 -7.57
N VAL A 43 -3.96 1.99 -8.22
CA VAL A 43 -4.47 2.15 -9.58
C VAL A 43 -5.99 2.07 -9.59
N VAL A 44 -6.66 2.93 -10.34
CA VAL A 44 -8.08 2.77 -10.69
C VAL A 44 -8.17 1.70 -11.78
N SER A 45 -8.62 0.49 -11.44
CA SER A 45 -8.71 -0.64 -12.38
C SER A 45 -10.14 -0.93 -12.86
N GLY A 46 -11.16 -0.41 -12.17
CA GLY A 46 -12.57 -0.49 -12.55
C GLY A 46 -13.06 0.75 -13.31
N ALA A 47 -14.29 1.18 -13.00
CA ALA A 47 -14.84 2.43 -13.52
C ALA A 47 -14.07 3.67 -13.04
N ALA A 48 -14.34 4.83 -13.66
CA ALA A 48 -13.79 6.11 -13.23
C ALA A 48 -14.25 6.47 -11.79
N VAL A 49 -13.36 7.10 -11.03
CA VAL A 49 -13.64 7.59 -9.66
C VAL A 49 -14.85 8.50 -9.68
N GLY A 50 -15.71 8.36 -8.67
CA GLY A 50 -16.90 9.18 -8.50
C GLY A 50 -16.60 10.62 -8.06
N ALA A 51 -17.56 11.23 -7.37
CA ALA A 51 -17.50 12.65 -7.02
C ALA A 51 -16.54 12.99 -5.86
N ALA A 52 -16.07 11.99 -5.10
CA ALA A 52 -15.16 12.18 -3.98
C ALA A 52 -13.77 11.60 -4.30
N ASP A 53 -12.73 12.21 -3.72
CA ASP A 53 -11.36 11.72 -3.82
C ASP A 53 -11.20 10.36 -3.13
N VAL A 54 -10.33 9.52 -3.68
CA VAL A 54 -9.91 8.27 -3.04
C VAL A 54 -8.65 8.51 -2.23
N ALA A 55 -8.78 8.49 -0.90
CA ALA A 55 -7.62 8.52 -0.01
C ALA A 55 -6.82 7.20 -0.13
N VAL A 56 -5.50 7.32 -0.29
CA VAL A 56 -4.55 6.20 -0.31
C VAL A 56 -3.53 6.40 0.80
N GLU A 57 -3.37 5.42 1.68
CA GLU A 57 -2.59 5.58 2.92
C GLU A 57 -1.75 4.35 3.24
N LEU A 58 -0.47 4.58 3.54
CA LEU A 58 0.37 3.59 4.21
C LEU A 58 0.25 3.78 5.72
N ARG A 59 -0.13 2.72 6.43
CA ARG A 59 -0.37 2.74 7.88
C ARG A 59 0.52 1.77 8.64
N ASP A 60 0.99 2.24 9.78
CA ASP A 60 1.67 1.49 10.86
C ASP A 60 0.66 1.32 11.99
N GLY A 61 -0.05 0.18 12.00
CA GLY A 61 -1.26 0.03 12.81
C GLY A 61 -2.31 1.08 12.41
N SER A 62 -2.66 1.99 13.33
CA SER A 62 -3.56 3.13 13.09
C SER A 62 -2.85 4.42 12.65
N THR A 63 -1.51 4.46 12.70
CA THR A 63 -0.74 5.67 12.38
C THR A 63 -0.48 5.77 10.88
N VAL A 64 -0.89 6.86 10.24
CA VAL A 64 -0.58 7.13 8.83
C VAL A 64 0.88 7.58 8.69
N LYS A 65 1.68 6.81 7.95
CA LYS A 65 3.10 7.12 7.67
C LYS A 65 3.29 7.84 6.34
N TRP A 66 2.38 7.62 5.40
CA TRP A 66 2.33 8.30 4.11
C TRP A 66 0.89 8.36 3.62
N LYS A 67 0.54 9.43 2.90
CA LYS A 67 -0.78 9.59 2.29
C LYS A 67 -0.69 10.28 0.94
N SER A 68 -1.64 9.96 0.07
CA SER A 68 -1.93 10.67 -1.17
C SER A 68 -3.41 10.49 -1.53
N ILE A 69 -3.82 11.05 -2.66
CA ILE A 69 -5.18 10.96 -3.18
C ILE A 69 -5.18 10.59 -4.67
N ILE A 70 -6.17 9.81 -5.10
CA ILE A 70 -6.60 9.78 -6.50
C ILE A 70 -7.80 10.72 -6.58
N GLY A 71 -7.71 11.75 -7.42
CA GLY A 71 -8.72 12.79 -7.50
C GLY A 71 -10.09 12.28 -7.98
N ALA A 72 -11.14 12.98 -7.57
CA ALA A 72 -12.49 12.79 -8.11
C ALA A 72 -12.51 12.83 -9.65
N ALA A 73 -13.43 12.08 -10.26
CA ALA A 73 -13.54 11.91 -11.71
C ALA A 73 -12.30 11.35 -12.43
N ALA A 74 -11.29 10.87 -11.69
CA ALA A 74 -10.13 10.20 -12.28
C ALA A 74 -10.57 8.99 -13.12
N VAL A 75 -10.13 8.96 -14.37
CA VAL A 75 -10.46 7.88 -15.31
C VAL A 75 -9.74 6.59 -14.92
N GLN A 76 -10.25 5.46 -15.42
CA GLN A 76 -9.57 4.16 -15.32
C GLN A 76 -8.11 4.28 -15.79
N GLY A 77 -7.20 3.63 -15.06
CA GLY A 77 -5.76 3.67 -15.29
C GLY A 77 -5.03 4.81 -14.58
N THR A 78 -5.75 5.78 -14.02
CA THR A 78 -5.16 6.79 -13.13
C THR A 78 -4.50 6.11 -11.94
N ARG A 79 -3.31 6.57 -11.56
CA ARG A 79 -2.52 5.95 -10.50
C ARG A 79 -1.81 6.96 -9.62
N VAL A 80 -1.61 6.56 -8.39
CA VAL A 80 -0.60 7.14 -7.50
C VAL A 80 0.47 6.10 -7.29
N VAL A 81 1.72 6.48 -7.51
CA VAL A 81 2.88 5.64 -7.29
C VAL A 81 3.90 6.40 -6.43
N MET A 82 4.53 5.69 -5.51
CA MET A 82 5.63 6.22 -4.72
C MET A 82 6.71 5.15 -4.60
N ALA A 83 7.89 5.46 -5.11
CA ALA A 83 9.12 4.71 -4.88
C ALA A 83 9.98 5.51 -3.92
N PHE A 84 10.18 5.01 -2.72
CA PHE A 84 10.87 5.75 -1.67
C PHE A 84 12.38 5.62 -1.85
N SER A 85 13.08 6.77 -1.92
CA SER A 85 14.55 6.78 -1.93
C SER A 85 15.16 6.25 -0.63
N HIS A 86 14.41 6.36 0.48
CA HIS A 86 14.72 5.79 1.77
C HIS A 86 13.49 5.01 2.27
N PRO A 87 13.62 3.71 2.62
CA PRO A 87 12.47 2.92 3.01
C PRO A 87 11.72 3.52 4.19
N VAL A 88 10.39 3.48 4.17
CA VAL A 88 9.57 3.89 5.30
C VAL A 88 9.62 2.79 6.36
N GLU A 89 10.22 3.10 7.50
CA GLU A 89 10.30 2.19 8.64
C GLU A 89 8.99 2.16 9.44
N LEU A 90 8.48 0.96 9.69
CA LEU A 90 7.35 0.72 10.58
C LEU A 90 7.81 0.26 11.97
N SER A 91 6.91 0.37 12.94
CA SER A 91 7.17 -0.07 14.32
C SER A 91 7.46 -1.57 14.39
N THR A 92 8.27 -1.98 15.37
CA THR A 92 8.55 -3.40 15.62
C THR A 92 7.24 -4.14 15.94
N ASN A 93 7.08 -5.36 15.42
CA ASN A 93 5.86 -6.17 15.57
C ASN A 93 4.60 -5.54 14.93
N ALA A 94 4.73 -4.51 14.11
CA ALA A 94 3.60 -3.94 13.39
C ALA A 94 3.40 -4.61 12.04
N ALA A 95 2.13 -4.72 11.62
CA ALA A 95 1.78 -5.07 10.26
C ALA A 95 1.93 -3.84 9.34
N ALA A 96 2.32 -4.06 8.09
CA ALA A 96 2.27 -3.01 7.07
C ALA A 96 0.91 -3.07 6.37
N ASN A 97 0.18 -1.95 6.38
CA ASN A 97 -1.13 -1.86 5.74
C ASN A 97 -1.09 -0.75 4.69
N LEU A 98 -1.38 -1.10 3.44
CA LEU A 98 -1.70 -0.11 2.40
C LEU A 98 -3.22 -0.12 2.21
N TYR A 99 -3.83 1.04 2.42
CA TYR A 99 -5.27 1.25 2.39
C TYR A 99 -5.65 2.16 1.23
N ALA A 100 -6.78 1.89 0.59
CA ALA A 100 -7.49 2.83 -0.26
C ALA A 100 -8.97 2.89 0.10
N ALA A 101 -9.54 4.10 0.11
CA ALA A 101 -10.96 4.32 0.30
C ALA A 101 -11.80 3.80 -0.89
N ALA A 102 -13.12 3.70 -0.71
CA ALA A 102 -14.02 3.40 -1.81
C ALA A 102 -14.03 4.56 -2.82
N GLY A 103 -13.98 4.24 -4.12
CA GLY A 103 -13.96 5.24 -5.18
C GLY A 103 -15.31 5.58 -5.82
N GLY A 104 -16.41 4.94 -5.40
CA GLY A 104 -17.73 5.10 -6.00
C GLY A 104 -18.19 3.88 -6.81
N THR A 105 -19.37 3.99 -7.40
CA THR A 105 -20.04 2.89 -8.12
C THR A 105 -19.19 2.32 -9.26
N GLY A 106 -18.96 1.01 -9.23
CA GLY A 106 -18.18 0.30 -10.26
C GLY A 106 -16.67 0.54 -10.20
N VAL A 107 -16.21 1.39 -9.28
CA VAL A 107 -14.78 1.68 -9.11
C VAL A 107 -14.13 0.55 -8.36
N ILE A 108 -13.04 0.05 -8.93
CA ILE A 108 -12.16 -0.95 -8.33
C ILE A 108 -10.78 -0.31 -8.22
N ILE A 109 -10.14 -0.46 -7.06
CA ILE A 109 -8.78 0.00 -6.80
C ILE A 109 -7.87 -1.20 -6.64
N THR A 110 -6.81 -1.27 -7.45
CA THR A 110 -5.72 -2.23 -7.29
C THR A 110 -4.62 -1.59 -6.45
N LEU A 111 -4.18 -2.28 -5.40
CA LEU A 111 -3.09 -1.87 -4.54
C LEU A 111 -1.88 -2.78 -4.73
N ASN A 112 -0.69 -2.18 -4.77
CA ASN A 112 0.59 -2.88 -4.72
C ASN A 112 1.46 -2.29 -3.62
N MET A 113 2.12 -3.12 -2.83
CA MET A 113 3.07 -2.70 -1.81
C MET A 113 4.30 -3.61 -1.84
N ALA A 114 5.49 -3.02 -1.82
CA ALA A 114 6.75 -3.72 -1.80
C ALA A 114 7.62 -3.28 -0.61
N GLY A 115 8.41 -4.20 -0.09
CA GLY A 115 9.30 -3.92 1.01
C GLY A 115 10.16 -5.11 1.41
N PHE A 116 10.77 -5.01 2.59
CA PHE A 116 11.50 -6.10 3.20
C PHE A 116 11.28 -6.14 4.72
N THR A 117 11.64 -7.27 5.34
CA THR A 117 11.60 -7.42 6.79
C THR A 117 13.01 -7.64 7.32
N ALA A 118 13.40 -6.87 8.34
CA ALA A 118 14.66 -7.00 9.07
C ALA A 118 14.41 -7.02 10.58
#